data_AF-A0AAU9KPR5-F1
#
_entry.id   AF-A0AAU9KPR5-F1
#
_cell.length_a   1.000
_cell.length_b   1.000
_cell.length_c   1.000
_cell.angle_alpha   90.00
_cell.angle_beta   90.00
_cell.angle_gamma   90.00
#
_symmetry.space_group_name_H-M   'P 1'
#
loop_
_entity.id
_entity.type
_entity.pdbx_description
1 polymer ?
#
loop_
_entity_poly.entity_id
_entity_poly.type
_entity_poly.pdbx_seq_one_letter_code
_entity_poly.pdbx_strand_id
1 'polypeptide(L)'
;MVVQEEASLAFKKSVYVVYHAERELVQIYFDKEATASHADIWLYRQEVDKETGIKWLVNDDRTIRSKWLLYDQVLPLHDKPVVFLNVTVTVPRNASYLARAEYGPNYMTPITMRMECIENMLNGYTFYKTSFMMKVRYVAMFVVLTAIVTLLATNYIPPLRRAMRIKMRVKARALEAAQRGSDKYFV
;
A
#
# COMPACT_ATOMS: atom_id res chain seq x y z
N MET A 1 24.12 12.18 -8.99
CA MET A 1 24.07 12.85 -10.30
C MET A 1 23.28 12.02 -11.32
N VAL A 2 23.64 10.75 -11.54
CA VAL A 2 22.93 9.83 -12.48
C VAL A 2 21.40 9.73 -12.23
N VAL A 3 20.97 9.52 -10.98
CA VAL A 3 19.54 9.44 -10.62
C VAL A 3 18.77 10.74 -10.95
N GLN A 4 19.45 11.88 -10.88
CA GLN A 4 18.87 13.19 -11.13
C GLN A 4 18.73 13.46 -12.64
N GLU A 5 19.69 13.01 -13.45
CA GLU A 5 19.59 13.00 -14.91
C GLU A 5 18.53 12.01 -15.42
N GLU A 6 18.48 10.79 -14.89
CA GLU A 6 17.45 9.81 -15.23
C GLU A 6 16.04 10.29 -14.86
N ALA A 7 15.88 10.89 -13.67
CA ALA A 7 14.62 11.51 -13.28
C ALA A 7 14.26 12.67 -14.21
N SER A 8 15.22 13.56 -14.54
CA SER A 8 14.98 14.69 -15.44
C SER A 8 14.59 14.26 -16.86
N LEU A 9 15.16 13.16 -17.37
CA LEU A 9 14.78 12.56 -18.64
C LEU A 9 13.39 11.93 -18.58
N ALA A 10 13.01 11.31 -17.46
CA ALA A 10 11.65 10.81 -17.24
C ALA A 10 10.62 11.95 -17.17
N PHE A 11 10.97 13.11 -16.59
CA PHE A 11 10.10 14.30 -16.54
C PHE A 11 9.88 14.97 -17.90
N LYS A 12 10.71 14.70 -18.92
CA LYS A 12 10.49 15.16 -20.30
C LYS A 12 9.50 14.28 -21.08
N LYS A 13 9.04 13.16 -20.50
CA LYS A 13 8.04 12.30 -21.13
C LYS A 13 6.63 12.87 -20.99
N SER A 14 5.80 12.62 -21.99
CA SER A 14 4.36 12.86 -21.91
C SER A 14 3.79 12.15 -20.67
N VAL A 15 3.03 12.88 -19.86
CA VAL A 15 2.26 12.30 -18.75
C VAL A 15 0.91 11.82 -19.26
N TYR A 16 0.38 10.79 -18.62
CA TYR A 16 -0.98 10.30 -18.85
C TYR A 16 -1.88 10.90 -17.79
N VAL A 17 -2.97 11.54 -18.23
CA VAL A 17 -3.97 12.14 -17.35
C VAL A 17 -5.26 11.35 -17.48
N VAL A 18 -5.77 10.85 -16.36
CA VAL A 18 -7.04 10.11 -16.29
C VAL A 18 -7.96 10.83 -15.32
N TYR A 19 -9.19 11.06 -15.75
CA TYR A 19 -10.24 11.58 -14.88
C TYR A 19 -11.14 10.43 -14.41
N HIS A 20 -11.23 10.29 -13.09
CA HIS A 20 -12.08 9.34 -12.39
C HIS A 20 -13.33 10.07 -11.92
N ALA A 21 -14.37 10.07 -12.78
CA ALA A 21 -15.62 10.76 -12.50
C ALA A 21 -16.29 10.25 -11.22
N GLU A 22 -16.16 8.96 -10.92
CA GLU A 22 -16.69 8.30 -9.73
C GLU A 22 -15.99 8.72 -8.42
N ARG A 23 -14.88 9.43 -8.52
CA ARG A 23 -14.07 9.91 -7.38
C ARG A 23 -13.86 11.42 -7.39
N GLU A 24 -14.35 12.13 -8.40
CA GLU A 24 -13.99 13.54 -8.63
C GLU A 24 -12.47 13.78 -8.54
N LEU A 25 -11.70 12.87 -9.15
CA LEU A 25 -10.24 12.81 -9.02
C LEU A 25 -9.58 12.80 -10.40
N VAL A 26 -8.54 13.61 -10.58
CA VAL A 26 -7.63 13.49 -11.72
C VAL A 26 -6.36 12.80 -11.25
N GLN A 27 -5.97 11.71 -11.91
CA GLN A 27 -4.72 11.01 -11.64
C GLN A 27 -3.74 11.22 -12.80
N ILE A 28 -2.49 11.52 -12.45
CA ILE A 28 -1.40 11.75 -13.41
C ILE A 28 -0.36 10.65 -13.25
N TYR A 29 0.00 9.99 -14.36
CA TYR A 29 0.95 8.88 -14.39
C TYR A 29 2.08 9.17 -15.40
N PHE A 30 3.28 8.65 -15.12
CA PHE A 30 4.40 8.68 -16.08
C PHE A 30 4.37 7.52 -17.08
N ASP A 31 3.63 6.46 -16.76
CA ASP A 31 3.53 5.25 -17.55
C ASP A 31 2.08 4.74 -17.49
N LYS A 32 1.51 4.44 -18.65
CA LYS A 32 0.15 3.92 -18.80
C LYS A 32 0.00 2.53 -18.20
N GLU A 33 1.07 1.73 -18.19
CA GLU A 33 1.06 0.34 -17.73
C GLU A 33 1.48 0.21 -16.26
N ALA A 34 2.39 1.08 -15.79
CA ALA A 34 2.83 1.13 -14.40
C ALA A 34 1.96 2.09 -13.56
N THR A 35 0.85 1.59 -13.05
CA THR A 35 -0.08 2.33 -12.15
C THR A 35 0.50 2.66 -10.76
N ALA A 36 1.79 2.42 -10.52
CA ALA A 36 2.41 2.54 -9.20
C ALA A 36 2.68 4.00 -8.80
N SER A 37 3.51 4.71 -9.56
CA SER A 37 3.89 6.09 -9.28
C SER A 37 2.95 7.06 -9.99
N HIS A 38 2.19 7.82 -9.21
CA HIS A 38 1.18 8.72 -9.72
C HIS A 38 0.98 9.92 -8.77
N ALA A 39 0.35 10.97 -9.29
CA ALA A 39 -0.11 12.11 -8.51
C ALA A 39 -1.63 12.19 -8.57
N ASP A 40 -2.25 12.43 -7.43
CA ASP A 40 -3.69 12.59 -7.26
C ASP A 40 -4.04 14.07 -7.12
N ILE A 41 -5.01 14.53 -7.91
CA ILE A 41 -5.60 15.87 -7.83
C ILE A 41 -7.08 15.72 -7.53
N TRP A 42 -7.45 15.88 -6.27
CA TRP A 42 -8.84 15.88 -5.83
C TRP A 42 -9.53 17.19 -6.20
N LEU A 43 -10.71 17.09 -6.82
CA LEU A 43 -11.50 18.23 -7.23
C LEU A 43 -12.56 18.51 -6.16
N TYR A 44 -12.50 19.68 -5.53
CA TYR A 44 -13.50 20.11 -4.55
C TYR A 44 -14.50 21.06 -5.20
N ARG A 45 -15.78 20.91 -4.87
CA ARG A 45 -16.84 21.87 -5.24
C ARG A 45 -17.13 22.79 -4.07
N GLN A 46 -17.55 24.02 -4.38
CA GLN A 46 -18.01 24.96 -3.36
C GLN A 46 -19.50 24.75 -3.09
N GLU A 47 -19.87 24.54 -1.84
CA GLU A 47 -21.26 24.57 -1.38
C GLU A 47 -21.46 25.75 -0.42
N VAL A 48 -22.65 26.34 -0.43
CA VAL A 48 -23.00 27.48 0.42
C VAL A 48 -24.25 27.11 1.21
N ASP A 49 -24.12 27.13 2.53
CA ASP A 49 -25.26 26.99 3.42
C ASP A 49 -26.21 28.19 3.23
N LYS A 50 -27.48 27.91 2.93
CA LYS A 50 -28.48 28.94 2.62
C LYS A 50 -28.95 29.72 3.85
N GLU A 51 -28.84 29.14 5.05
CA GLU A 51 -29.27 29.77 6.29
C GLU A 51 -28.15 30.60 6.91
N THR A 52 -26.94 30.03 6.95
CA THR A 52 -25.80 30.66 7.63
C THR A 52 -24.89 31.45 6.69
N GLY A 53 -24.98 31.22 5.38
CA GLY A 53 -24.08 31.79 4.38
C GLY A 53 -22.66 31.19 4.40
N ILE A 54 -22.42 30.19 5.24
CA ILE A 54 -21.09 29.56 5.36
C ILE A 54 -20.75 28.81 4.08
N LYS A 55 -19.52 29.01 3.61
CA LYS A 55 -18.97 28.35 2.42
C LYS A 55 -18.15 27.14 2.81
N TRP A 56 -18.39 26.04 2.12
CA TRP A 56 -17.72 24.76 2.29
C TRP A 56 -17.06 24.32 0.98
N LEU A 57 -15.92 23.67 1.09
CA LEU A 57 -15.31 22.87 0.04
C LEU A 57 -15.67 21.41 0.30
N VAL A 58 -16.34 20.80 -0.68
CA VAL A 58 -16.91 19.45 -0.57
C VAL A 58 -16.26 18.52 -1.58
N ASN A 59 -15.91 17.31 -1.15
CA ASN A 59 -15.47 16.22 -2.02
C ASN A 59 -15.94 14.88 -1.43
N ASP A 60 -16.53 14.05 -2.28
CA ASP A 60 -17.16 12.79 -1.86
C ASP A 60 -16.25 11.56 -2.00
N ASP A 61 -15.01 11.70 -2.48
CA ASP A 61 -14.06 10.60 -2.67
C ASP A 61 -13.83 9.87 -1.35
N ARG A 62 -14.19 8.60 -1.29
CA ARG A 62 -14.02 7.70 -0.13
C ARG A 62 -12.62 7.72 0.50
N THR A 63 -11.55 8.08 -0.21
CA THR A 63 -10.18 8.11 0.32
C THR A 63 -9.86 9.37 1.11
N ILE A 64 -10.62 10.45 0.92
CA ILE A 64 -10.49 11.69 1.70
C ILE A 64 -11.23 11.52 3.02
N ARG A 65 -10.63 11.88 4.14
CA ARG A 65 -11.29 11.73 5.45
C ARG A 65 -12.21 12.89 5.76
N SER A 66 -11.82 14.12 5.41
CA SER A 66 -12.65 15.29 5.59
C SER A 66 -13.44 15.63 4.32
N LYS A 67 -14.71 15.24 4.30
CA LYS A 67 -15.61 15.52 3.15
C LYS A 67 -16.01 16.98 3.05
N TRP A 68 -15.95 17.72 4.15
CA TRP A 68 -16.42 19.10 4.28
C TRP A 68 -15.34 19.93 4.95
N LEU A 69 -14.76 20.87 4.21
CA LEU A 69 -13.72 21.78 4.68
C LEU A 69 -14.24 23.21 4.64
N LEU A 70 -13.98 24.00 5.67
CA LEU A 70 -14.35 25.41 5.67
C LEU A 70 -13.57 26.16 4.57
N TYR A 71 -14.30 26.82 3.67
CA TYR A 71 -13.72 27.52 2.53
C TYR A 71 -12.64 28.51 2.98
N ASP A 72 -12.95 29.34 3.97
CA ASP A 72 -12.06 30.41 4.44
C ASP A 72 -10.84 29.92 5.22
N GLN A 73 -10.79 28.63 5.59
CA GLN A 73 -9.60 27.99 6.17
C GLN A 73 -8.65 27.45 5.10
N VAL A 74 -9.14 27.19 3.89
CA VAL A 74 -8.35 26.62 2.79
C VAL A 74 -7.97 27.72 1.80
N LEU A 75 -8.91 28.59 1.46
CA LEU A 75 -8.82 29.61 0.43
C LEU A 75 -8.99 31.03 1.00
N PRO A 76 -8.50 32.05 0.27
CA PRO A 76 -7.45 32.00 -0.75
C PRO A 76 -6.17 31.33 -0.25
N LEU A 77 -5.40 30.76 -1.17
CA LEU A 77 -4.11 30.15 -0.86
C LEU A 77 -3.13 31.18 -0.26
N HIS A 78 -2.07 30.69 0.39
CA HIS A 78 -1.01 31.58 0.88
C HIS A 78 -0.37 32.38 -0.28
N ASP A 79 -0.20 33.69 -0.07
CA ASP A 79 0.40 34.59 -1.07
C ASP A 79 1.86 34.24 -1.39
N LYS A 80 2.58 33.69 -0.40
CA LYS A 80 3.97 33.26 -0.56
C LYS A 80 3.99 31.74 -0.77
N PRO A 81 4.51 31.25 -1.90
CA PRO A 81 4.66 29.83 -2.09
C PRO A 81 5.76 29.29 -1.17
N VAL A 82 5.67 28.00 -0.86
CA VAL A 82 6.66 27.27 -0.07
C VAL A 82 7.44 26.30 -0.94
N VAL A 83 8.60 25.87 -0.46
CA VAL A 83 9.42 24.90 -1.17
C VAL A 83 9.14 23.50 -0.62
N PHE A 84 8.75 22.59 -1.50
CA PHE A 84 8.59 21.17 -1.21
C PHE A 84 9.41 20.37 -2.24
N LEU A 85 10.36 19.56 -1.78
CA LEU A 85 11.27 18.78 -2.64
C LEU A 85 11.95 19.62 -3.73
N ASN A 86 12.45 20.82 -3.37
CA ASN A 86 13.06 21.80 -4.29
C ASN A 86 12.12 22.34 -5.38
N VAL A 87 10.81 22.15 -5.24
CA VAL A 87 9.79 22.73 -6.13
C VAL A 87 8.96 23.74 -5.34
N THR A 88 8.71 24.89 -5.96
CA THR A 88 7.83 25.92 -5.42
C THR A 88 6.37 25.45 -5.54
N VAL A 89 5.67 25.34 -4.42
CA VAL A 89 4.27 24.88 -4.35
C VAL A 89 3.41 25.90 -3.60
N THR A 90 2.14 25.96 -3.99
CA THR A 90 1.12 26.72 -3.26
C THR A 90 0.56 25.88 -2.11
N VAL A 91 0.21 26.51 -1.01
CA VAL A 91 -0.38 25.84 0.15
C VAL A 91 -1.68 26.50 0.60
N PRO A 92 -2.59 25.74 1.23
CA PRO A 92 -3.80 26.29 1.82
C PRO A 92 -3.50 27.39 2.84
N ARG A 93 -4.41 28.35 2.99
CA ARG A 93 -4.32 29.42 4.00
C ARG A 93 -4.00 28.91 5.39
N ASN A 94 -4.62 27.79 5.78
CA ASN A 94 -4.37 27.12 7.04
C ASN A 94 -4.02 25.64 6.78
N ALA A 95 -2.78 25.38 6.38
CA ALA A 95 -2.29 24.03 6.14
C ALA A 95 -2.48 23.09 7.36
N SER A 96 -2.34 23.63 8.58
CA SER A 96 -2.55 22.88 9.83
C SER A 96 -4.01 22.50 10.08
N TYR A 97 -4.97 23.30 9.60
CA TYR A 97 -6.38 22.93 9.64
C TYR A 97 -6.65 21.75 8.72
N LEU A 98 -6.22 21.85 7.46
CA LEU A 98 -6.40 20.78 6.48
C LEU A 98 -5.71 19.48 6.92
N ALA A 99 -4.46 19.56 7.39
CA ALA A 99 -3.72 18.40 7.86
C ALA A 99 -4.36 17.75 9.10
N ARG A 100 -4.96 18.53 10.00
CA ARG A 100 -5.72 17.97 11.13
C ARG A 100 -7.04 17.35 10.71
N ALA A 101 -7.70 17.93 9.70
CA ALA A 101 -8.94 17.40 9.16
C ALA A 101 -8.71 16.02 8.52
N GLU A 102 -7.58 15.84 7.83
CA GLU A 102 -7.22 14.56 7.22
C GLU A 102 -6.55 13.56 8.19
N TYR A 103 -5.56 14.00 8.95
CA TYR A 103 -4.69 13.11 9.72
C TYR A 103 -4.95 13.14 11.23
N GLY A 104 -5.91 13.93 11.69
CA GLY A 104 -6.27 14.08 13.09
C GLY A 104 -5.36 15.04 13.88
N PRO A 105 -5.61 15.22 15.19
CA PRO A 105 -4.93 16.21 16.02
C PRO A 105 -3.42 15.96 16.17
N ASN A 106 -2.98 14.70 16.03
CA ASN A 106 -1.59 14.27 16.19
C ASN A 106 -0.83 14.14 14.86
N TYR A 107 -1.26 14.84 13.81
CA TYR A 107 -0.70 14.69 12.46
C TYR A 107 0.82 14.96 12.37
N MET A 108 1.35 15.83 13.24
CA MET A 108 2.79 16.14 13.31
C MET A 108 3.57 15.23 14.27
N THR A 109 2.89 14.40 15.06
CA THR A 109 3.57 13.47 15.95
C THR A 109 4.34 12.47 15.08
N PRO A 110 5.66 12.31 15.28
CA PRO A 110 6.45 11.31 14.57
C PRO A 110 5.99 9.93 15.01
N ILE A 111 4.97 9.40 14.36
CA ILE A 111 4.57 8.02 14.53
C ILE A 111 5.48 7.22 13.60
N THR A 112 6.28 6.31 14.14
CA THR A 112 7.00 5.26 13.38
C THR A 112 6.06 4.36 12.54
N MET A 113 4.75 4.63 12.60
CA MET A 113 3.63 3.93 12.03
C MET A 113 2.63 4.92 11.40
N ARG A 114 3.05 5.78 10.46
CA ARG A 114 2.10 6.20 9.41
C ARG A 114 1.83 4.96 8.56
N MET A 115 0.98 4.10 9.10
CA MET A 115 0.61 2.84 8.50
C MET A 115 -0.16 3.08 7.22
N GLU A 116 -0.47 4.28 6.72
CA GLU A 116 -1.10 4.39 5.38
C GLU A 116 -0.31 3.64 4.29
N CYS A 117 1.03 3.59 4.40
CA CYS A 117 1.86 2.75 3.55
C CYS A 117 1.81 1.25 3.93
N ILE A 118 1.71 0.92 5.23
CA ILE A 118 1.67 -0.47 5.72
C ILE A 118 0.27 -1.08 5.60
N GLU A 119 -0.80 -0.35 5.87
CA GLU A 119 -2.19 -0.52 5.50
C GLU A 119 -2.32 -0.71 3.98
N ASN A 120 -1.64 0.09 3.14
CA ASN A 120 -1.56 -0.24 1.70
C ASN A 120 -0.80 -1.56 1.43
N MET A 121 0.12 -1.98 2.29
CA MET A 121 0.76 -3.30 2.22
C MET A 121 -0.12 -4.44 2.76
N LEU A 122 -0.91 -4.19 3.81
CA LEU A 122 -1.74 -5.16 4.54
C LEU A 122 -3.10 -5.35 3.86
N ASN A 123 -3.71 -4.26 3.36
CA ASN A 123 -4.89 -4.27 2.50
C ASN A 123 -4.56 -4.68 1.05
N GLY A 124 -3.31 -5.07 0.79
CA GLY A 124 -2.89 -5.66 -0.48
C GLY A 124 -2.77 -4.67 -1.65
N TYR A 125 -2.88 -3.35 -1.44
CA TYR A 125 -2.70 -2.35 -2.49
C TYR A 125 -1.30 -2.37 -3.14
N THR A 126 -0.24 -2.78 -2.42
CA THR A 126 1.06 -3.11 -3.02
C THR A 126 1.10 -4.50 -3.67
N PHE A 127 0.25 -5.43 -3.22
CA PHE A 127 0.10 -6.76 -3.81
C PHE A 127 -0.60 -6.69 -5.18
N TYR A 128 -1.57 -5.78 -5.37
CA TYR A 128 -2.23 -5.63 -6.67
C TYR A 128 -1.33 -5.03 -7.76
N LYS A 129 -0.31 -4.25 -7.38
CA LYS A 129 0.63 -3.58 -8.30
C LYS A 129 1.94 -4.34 -8.54
N THR A 130 2.13 -5.50 -7.90
CA THR A 130 3.31 -6.34 -8.10
C THR A 130 3.06 -7.39 -9.18
N SER A 131 4.07 -7.61 -10.03
CA SER A 131 3.99 -8.61 -11.10
C SER A 131 3.71 -10.01 -10.54
N PHE A 132 3.05 -10.87 -11.34
CA PHE A 132 2.72 -12.24 -10.95
C PHE A 132 3.94 -13.01 -10.40
N MET A 133 5.12 -12.82 -11.00
CA MET A 133 6.36 -13.45 -10.56
C MET A 133 6.82 -13.01 -9.16
N MET A 134 6.61 -11.74 -8.79
CA MET A 134 6.92 -11.27 -7.45
C MET A 134 5.97 -11.87 -6.41
N LYS A 135 4.69 -12.04 -6.74
CA LYS A 135 3.71 -12.74 -5.87
C LYS A 135 4.15 -14.18 -5.59
N VAL A 136 4.56 -14.91 -6.62
CA VAL A 136 5.08 -16.29 -6.48
C VAL A 136 6.31 -16.32 -5.57
N ARG A 137 7.24 -15.37 -5.72
CA ARG A 137 8.43 -15.27 -4.85
C ARG A 137 8.05 -15.02 -3.39
N TYR A 138 7.09 -14.14 -3.11
CA TYR A 138 6.63 -13.89 -1.74
C TYR A 138 5.99 -15.13 -1.11
N VAL A 139 5.14 -15.84 -1.86
CA VAL A 139 4.55 -17.11 -1.39
C VAL A 139 5.64 -18.14 -1.10
N ALA A 140 6.61 -18.30 -2.00
CA ALA A 140 7.72 -19.23 -1.81
C ALA A 140 8.55 -18.87 -0.56
N MET A 141 8.90 -17.60 -0.36
CA MET A 141 9.62 -17.15 0.84
C MET A 141 8.82 -17.39 2.12
N PHE A 142 7.50 -17.15 2.10
CA PHE A 142 6.64 -17.42 3.25
C PHE A 142 6.60 -18.91 3.60
N VAL A 143 6.48 -19.79 2.60
CA VAL A 143 6.51 -21.25 2.79
C VAL A 143 7.87 -21.70 3.35
N VAL A 144 8.97 -21.16 2.83
CA VAL A 144 10.31 -21.50 3.33
C VAL A 144 10.51 -21.03 4.77
N LEU A 145 10.13 -19.78 5.08
CA LEU A 145 10.26 -19.21 6.41
C LEU A 145 9.42 -20.00 7.44
N THR A 146 8.17 -20.31 7.10
CA THR A 146 7.29 -21.11 7.98
C THR A 146 7.82 -22.52 8.17
N ALA A 147 8.39 -23.15 7.14
CA ALA A 147 9.05 -24.45 7.26
C ALA A 147 10.26 -24.39 8.19
N ILE A 148 11.12 -23.37 8.06
CA ILE A 148 12.30 -23.17 8.91
C ILE A 148 11.88 -22.96 10.37
N VAL A 149 10.91 -22.07 10.62
CA VAL A 149 10.42 -21.81 11.98
C VAL A 149 9.79 -23.07 12.57
N THR A 150 9.03 -23.83 11.78
CA THR A 150 8.43 -25.09 12.25
C THR A 150 9.51 -26.11 12.59
N LEU A 151 10.56 -26.24 11.76
CA LEU A 151 11.70 -27.12 12.03
C LEU A 151 12.45 -26.71 13.30
N LEU A 152 12.72 -25.42 13.48
CA LEU A 152 13.36 -24.90 14.70
C LEU A 152 12.49 -25.13 15.93
N ALA A 153 11.18 -24.87 15.85
CA ALA A 153 10.23 -25.09 16.93
C ALA A 153 10.15 -26.55 17.39
N THR A 154 10.41 -27.51 16.50
CA THR A 154 10.43 -28.93 16.87
C THR A 154 11.59 -29.32 17.80
N ASN A 155 12.63 -28.49 17.92
CA ASN A 155 13.70 -28.70 18.90
C ASN A 155 13.29 -28.27 20.32
N TYR A 156 12.35 -27.33 20.44
CA TYR A 156 11.98 -26.72 21.72
C TYR A 156 10.60 -27.16 22.22
N ILE A 157 9.72 -27.65 21.33
CA ILE A 157 8.35 -28.03 21.67
C ILE A 157 8.18 -29.57 21.56
N PRO A 158 8.12 -30.31 22.68
CA PRO A 158 8.04 -31.77 22.71
C PRO A 158 6.92 -32.41 21.88
N PRO A 159 5.66 -31.91 21.88
CA PRO A 159 4.60 -32.51 21.06
C PRO A 159 4.86 -32.38 19.55
N LEU A 160 5.44 -31.27 19.10
CA LEU A 160 5.84 -31.05 17.70
C LEU A 160 6.97 -32.00 17.28
N ARG A 161 7.97 -32.20 18.17
CA ARG A 161 9.05 -33.18 17.97
C ARG A 161 8.52 -34.59 17.78
N ARG A 162 7.52 -34.99 18.58
CA ARG A 162 6.89 -36.31 18.53
C ARG A 162 6.12 -36.51 17.22
N ALA A 163 5.32 -35.52 16.82
CA ALA A 163 4.56 -35.56 15.57
C ALA A 163 5.48 -35.68 14.32
N MET A 164 6.58 -34.93 14.29
CA MET A 164 7.57 -35.01 13.20
C MET A 164 8.25 -36.38 13.10
N ARG A 165 8.66 -36.98 14.23
CA ARG A 165 9.26 -38.33 14.23
C ARG A 165 8.29 -39.41 13.75
N ILE A 166 7.02 -39.32 14.12
CA ILE A 166 5.99 -40.26 13.66
C ILE A 166 5.84 -40.14 12.13
N LYS A 167 5.73 -38.91 11.60
CA LYS A 167 5.60 -38.69 10.15
C LYS A 167 6.83 -39.17 9.36
N MET A 168 8.04 -38.95 9.89
CA MET A 168 9.27 -39.47 9.28
C MET A 168 9.35 -41.00 9.30
N ARG A 169 8.95 -41.65 10.40
CA ARG A 169 8.88 -43.12 10.50
C ARG A 169 7.85 -43.72 9.56
N VAL A 170 6.69 -43.08 9.41
CA VAL A 170 5.66 -43.51 8.45
C VAL A 170 6.17 -43.38 7.01
N LYS A 171 6.85 -42.28 6.67
CA LYS A 171 7.44 -42.09 5.34
C LYS A 171 8.56 -43.09 5.05
N ALA A 172 9.42 -43.39 6.03
CA ALA A 172 10.48 -44.38 5.89
C ALA A 172 9.93 -45.79 5.67
N ARG A 173 8.90 -46.19 6.44
CA ARG A 173 8.21 -47.48 6.25
C ARG A 173 7.50 -47.58 4.90
N ALA A 174 6.89 -46.49 4.43
CA ALA A 174 6.28 -46.45 3.11
C ALA A 174 7.32 -46.57 1.98
N LEU A 175 8.52 -45.99 2.17
CA LEU A 175 9.63 -46.12 1.24
C LEU A 175 10.20 -47.55 1.23
N GLU A 176 10.36 -48.17 2.40
CA GLU A 176 10.78 -49.58 2.54
C GLU A 176 9.76 -50.53 1.90
N ALA A 177 8.46 -50.27 2.07
CA ALA A 177 7.40 -51.06 1.43
C ALA A 177 7.38 -50.90 -0.10
N ALA A 178 7.67 -49.69 -0.61
CA ALA A 178 7.81 -49.46 -2.05
C ALA A 178 9.10 -50.10 -2.62
N GLN A 179 10.19 -50.15 -1.85
CA GLN A 179 11.46 -50.77 -2.26
C GLN A 179 11.43 -52.29 -2.18
N ARG A 180 10.65 -52.89 -1.27
CA ARG A 180 10.50 -54.35 -1.20
C ARG A 180 9.70 -54.94 -2.35
N GLY A 181 9.05 -54.12 -3.18
CA GLY A 181 8.21 -54.58 -4.29
C GLY A 181 6.98 -55.34 -3.78
N SER A 182 5.90 -55.35 -4.57
CA SER A 182 4.82 -56.30 -4.30
C SER A 182 5.33 -57.68 -4.66
N ASP A 183 5.77 -58.48 -3.68
CA ASP A 183 5.91 -59.92 -3.86
C ASP A 183 4.50 -60.48 -4.16
N LYS A 184 4.19 -60.53 -5.45
CA LYS A 184 3.04 -61.27 -5.99
C LYS A 184 3.40 -62.75 -5.90
N TYR A 185 3.13 -63.36 -4.75
CA TYR A 185 2.93 -64.79 -4.70
C TYR A 185 1.61 -65.09 -5.42
N PHE A 186 1.70 -65.47 -6.69
CA PHE A 186 0.67 -66.25 -7.34
C PHE A 186 0.79 -67.69 -6.81
N VAL A 187 -0.22 -68.13 -6.06
CA VAL A 187 -0.63 -69.53 -5.97
C VAL A 187 -2.15 -69.55 -6.10
#